data_AF-A0A1C0B7Y5-F1
#
_entry.id   AF-A0A1C0B7Y5-F1
#
_cell.length_a   1.000
_cell.length_b   1.000
_cell.length_c   1.000
_cell.angle_alpha   90.00
_cell.angle_beta   90.00
_cell.angle_gamma   90.00
#
_symmetry.space_group_name_H-M   'P 1'
#
loop_
_entity.id
_entity.type
_entity.pdbx_description
1 polymer ?
#
loop_
_entity_poly.entity_id
_entity_poly.type
_entity_poly.pdbx_seq_one_letter_code
_entity_poly.pdbx_strand_id
1 'polypeptide(L)'
;MFTNKKKQYYSKILGFKNPDDFENFAKRYLTFLKSGELTKNRVMTGFFILVEIQKETLAKNKTLINLENIKNQHIKKYSNEILELRKNGNGSQAIEKYLYENHRVKVSRGTIEKFYKQNNL
;
A
#
# COMPACT_ATOMS: atom_id res chain seq x y z
N MET A 1 10.79 -14.50 -20.42
CA MET A 1 10.51 -13.49 -19.36
C MET A 1 9.61 -12.42 -19.94
N PHE A 2 8.66 -11.86 -19.17
CA PHE A 2 7.80 -10.78 -19.67
C PHE A 2 8.58 -9.46 -19.77
N THR A 3 8.31 -8.65 -20.80
CA THR A 3 8.83 -7.28 -20.86
C THR A 3 8.14 -6.40 -19.81
N ASN A 4 8.79 -5.31 -19.36
CA ASN A 4 8.19 -4.40 -18.38
C ASN A 4 6.83 -3.84 -18.83
N LYS A 5 6.69 -3.52 -20.12
CA LYS A 5 5.42 -3.08 -20.71
C LYS A 5 4.31 -4.14 -20.57
N LYS A 6 4.64 -5.42 -20.80
CA LYS A 6 3.69 -6.53 -20.63
C LYS A 6 3.34 -6.75 -19.15
N LYS A 7 4.32 -6.67 -18.25
CA LYS A 7 4.06 -6.77 -16.79
C LYS A 7 3.07 -5.70 -16.34
N GLN A 8 3.29 -4.44 -16.70
CA GLN A 8 2.38 -3.34 -16.37
C GLN A 8 0.98 -3.55 -16.93
N TYR A 9 0.87 -3.98 -18.19
CA TYR A 9 -0.41 -4.26 -18.83
C TYR A 9 -1.19 -5.37 -18.10
N TYR A 10 -0.54 -6.50 -17.80
CA TYR A 10 -1.19 -7.61 -17.11
C TYR A 10 -1.50 -7.30 -15.64
N SER A 11 -0.62 -6.57 -14.94
CA SER A 11 -0.93 -6.07 -13.60
C SER A 11 -2.21 -5.25 -13.59
N LYS A 12 -2.40 -4.35 -14.57
CA LYS A 12 -3.62 -3.55 -14.68
C LYS A 12 -4.86 -4.41 -14.90
N ILE A 13 -4.81 -5.39 -15.81
CA ILE A 13 -5.95 -6.27 -16.11
C ILE A 13 -6.33 -7.13 -14.90
N LEU A 14 -5.34 -7.65 -14.20
CA LEU A 14 -5.52 -8.55 -13.06
C LEU A 14 -5.71 -7.81 -11.74
N GLY A 15 -5.77 -6.47 -11.76
CA GLY A 15 -6.00 -5.66 -10.57
C GLY A 15 -4.85 -5.63 -9.56
N PHE A 16 -3.62 -5.95 -9.99
CA PHE A 16 -2.43 -5.81 -9.15
C PHE A 16 -1.97 -4.35 -9.11
N LYS A 17 -1.53 -3.88 -7.92
CA LYS A 17 -1.06 -2.50 -7.74
C LYS A 17 0.35 -2.28 -8.28
N ASN A 18 1.17 -3.33 -8.30
CA ASN A 18 2.55 -3.26 -8.79
C ASN A 18 2.83 -4.37 -9.84
N PRO A 19 3.86 -4.20 -10.70
CA PRO A 19 4.32 -5.23 -11.63
C PRO A 19 4.87 -6.50 -10.96
N ASP A 20 5.37 -6.39 -9.73
CA ASP A 20 6.03 -7.47 -9.01
C ASP A 20 5.03 -8.52 -8.50
N ASP A 21 3.85 -8.10 -8.07
CA ASP A 21 2.72 -8.93 -7.64
C ASP A 21 2.24 -9.80 -8.81
N PHE A 22 2.22 -9.23 -10.02
CA PHE A 22 1.94 -10.00 -11.23
C PHE A 22 3.00 -11.07 -11.48
N GLU A 23 4.28 -10.74 -11.32
CA GLU A 23 5.36 -11.70 -11.55
C GLU A 23 5.35 -12.81 -10.49
N ASN A 24 5.04 -12.46 -9.23
CA ASN A 24 4.83 -13.42 -8.15
C ASN A 24 3.64 -14.34 -8.45
N PHE A 25 2.51 -13.78 -8.89
CA PHE A 25 1.35 -14.54 -9.34
C PHE A 25 1.73 -15.51 -10.46
N ALA A 26 2.38 -15.03 -11.53
CA ALA A 26 2.75 -15.85 -12.68
C ALA A 26 3.68 -17.02 -12.27
N LYS A 27 4.64 -16.78 -11.36
CA LYS A 27 5.55 -17.80 -10.84
C LYS A 27 4.82 -18.85 -9.99
N ARG A 28 3.98 -18.42 -9.05
CA ARG A 28 3.19 -19.31 -8.19
C ARG A 28 2.19 -20.12 -9.01
N TYR A 29 1.50 -19.48 -9.95
CA TYR A 29 0.52 -20.12 -10.83
C TYR A 29 1.17 -21.17 -11.73
N LEU A 30 2.31 -20.85 -12.37
CA LEU A 30 3.06 -21.83 -13.17
C LEU A 30 3.49 -23.04 -12.34
N THR A 31 3.97 -22.82 -11.12
CA THR A 31 4.38 -23.90 -10.20
C THR A 31 3.19 -24.78 -9.84
N PHE A 32 2.03 -24.18 -9.55
CA PHE A 32 0.79 -24.89 -9.24
C PHE A 32 0.28 -25.72 -10.42
N LEU A 33 0.35 -25.19 -11.64
CA LEU A 33 -0.05 -25.93 -12.84
C LEU A 33 0.88 -27.11 -13.13
N LYS A 34 2.19 -26.98 -12.85
CA LYS A 34 3.17 -28.05 -13.09
C LYS A 34 3.09 -29.23 -12.11
N SER A 35 2.51 -29.06 -10.94
CA SER A 35 2.49 -30.09 -9.89
C SER A 35 1.39 -31.15 -10.05
N GLY A 36 0.70 -31.20 -11.17
CA GLY A 36 -0.31 -32.24 -11.43
C GLY A 36 -0.92 -32.11 -12.83
N GLU A 37 -1.93 -32.93 -13.09
CA GLU A 37 -2.60 -32.97 -14.39
C GLU A 37 -3.33 -31.65 -14.69
N LEU A 38 -3.16 -31.15 -15.92
CA LEU A 38 -3.77 -29.91 -16.38
C LEU A 38 -5.24 -30.14 -16.73
N THR A 39 -6.12 -29.89 -15.76
CA THR A 39 -7.57 -29.93 -15.95
C THR A 39 -8.18 -28.52 -15.89
N LYS A 40 -9.38 -28.34 -16.45
CA LYS A 40 -10.13 -27.08 -16.33
C LYS A 40 -10.27 -26.65 -14.87
N ASN A 41 -10.60 -27.57 -13.98
CA ASN A 41 -10.71 -27.30 -12.55
C ASN A 41 -9.38 -26.84 -11.97
N ARG A 42 -8.26 -27.48 -12.32
CA ARG A 42 -6.95 -27.05 -11.83
C ARG A 42 -6.60 -25.64 -12.30
N VAL A 43 -6.82 -25.34 -13.57
CA VAL A 43 -6.60 -23.98 -14.12
C VAL A 43 -7.40 -22.95 -13.32
N MET A 44 -8.67 -23.22 -13.03
CA MET A 44 -9.53 -22.32 -12.26
C MET A 44 -9.12 -22.22 -10.79
N THR A 45 -8.80 -23.33 -10.12
CA THR A 45 -8.35 -23.33 -8.72
C THR A 45 -7.08 -22.51 -8.53
N GLY A 46 -6.16 -22.51 -9.49
CA GLY A 46 -4.95 -21.69 -9.35
C GLY A 46 -5.22 -20.18 -9.30
N PHE A 47 -6.40 -19.68 -9.70
CA PHE A 47 -6.77 -18.26 -9.51
C PHE A 47 -6.95 -17.86 -8.04
N PHE A 48 -7.07 -18.81 -7.10
CA PHE A 48 -7.01 -18.49 -5.67
C PHE A 48 -5.69 -17.80 -5.29
N ILE A 49 -4.59 -18.08 -6.00
CA ILE A 49 -3.29 -17.42 -5.83
C ILE A 49 -3.39 -15.92 -6.12
N LEU A 50 -4.15 -15.53 -7.14
CA LEU A 50 -4.39 -14.11 -7.46
C LEU A 50 -5.13 -13.42 -6.32
N VAL A 51 -6.19 -14.05 -5.81
CA VAL A 51 -7.00 -13.51 -4.70
C VAL A 51 -6.16 -13.38 -3.43
N GLU A 52 -5.30 -14.35 -3.15
CA GLU A 52 -4.40 -14.34 -2.00
C GLU A 52 -3.40 -13.18 -2.06
N ILE A 53 -2.71 -13.00 -3.19
CA ILE A 53 -1.76 -11.89 -3.40
C ILE A 53 -2.47 -10.53 -3.29
N GLN A 54 -3.68 -10.40 -3.84
CA GLN A 54 -4.47 -9.18 -3.70
C GLN A 54 -4.82 -8.91 -2.24
N LYS A 55 -5.21 -9.94 -1.46
CA LYS A 55 -5.49 -9.81 -0.02
C LYS A 55 -4.25 -9.41 0.76
N GLU A 56 -3.10 -10.02 0.50
CA GLU A 56 -1.82 -9.64 1.15
C GLU A 56 -1.46 -8.19 0.84
N THR A 57 -1.62 -7.78 -0.41
CA THR A 57 -1.37 -6.40 -0.84
C THR A 57 -2.32 -5.44 -0.15
N LEU A 58 -3.60 -5.79 -0.02
CA LEU A 58 -4.57 -5.00 0.75
C LEU A 58 -4.25 -4.98 2.25
N ALA A 59 -3.77 -6.08 2.84
CA ALA A 59 -3.38 -6.15 4.25
C ALA A 59 -2.12 -5.32 4.54
N LYS A 60 -1.10 -5.40 3.68
CA LYS A 60 0.07 -4.49 3.72
C LYS A 60 -0.37 -3.04 3.61
N ASN A 61 -1.34 -2.77 2.73
CA ASN A 61 -1.94 -1.46 2.58
C ASN A 61 -2.95 -1.09 3.67
N LYS A 62 -3.45 -1.99 4.53
CA LYS A 62 -4.31 -1.64 5.67
C LYS A 62 -3.52 -1.00 6.82
N THR A 63 -2.19 -1.10 6.79
CA THR A 63 -1.33 -0.21 7.57
C THR A 63 -1.34 1.23 7.03
N LEU A 64 -1.98 1.50 5.87
CA LEU A 64 -2.26 2.84 5.37
C LEU A 64 -3.50 3.39 6.08
N ILE A 65 -3.24 4.11 7.16
CA ILE A 65 -3.83 5.42 7.48
C ILE A 65 -5.10 5.76 6.70
N ASN A 66 -6.21 5.91 7.43
CA ASN A 66 -7.44 6.46 6.90
C ASN A 66 -7.29 7.97 6.65
N LEU A 67 -7.01 8.33 5.39
CA LEU A 67 -6.95 9.73 4.92
C LEU A 67 -8.31 10.28 4.47
N GLU A 68 -9.35 9.44 4.35
CA GLU A 68 -10.67 9.86 3.84
C GLU A 68 -11.32 10.87 4.79
N ASN A 69 -11.25 10.61 6.10
CA ASN A 69 -11.89 11.41 7.15
C ASN A 69 -11.07 12.61 7.66
N ILE A 70 -9.89 12.85 7.11
CA ILE A 70 -9.03 13.97 7.50
C ILE A 70 -9.49 15.22 6.75
N LYS A 71 -9.90 16.28 7.44
CA LYS A 71 -10.32 17.52 6.75
C LYS A 71 -9.15 18.42 6.33
N ASN A 72 -8.02 18.36 7.05
CA ASN A 72 -6.89 19.23 6.80
C ASN A 72 -6.09 18.77 5.57
N GLN A 73 -6.02 19.61 4.54
CA GLN A 73 -5.36 19.29 3.27
C GLN A 73 -3.83 19.11 3.42
N HIS A 74 -3.19 19.85 4.33
CA HIS A 74 -1.77 19.69 4.60
C HIS A 74 -1.47 18.36 5.27
N ILE A 75 -2.29 17.94 6.25
CA ILE A 75 -2.15 16.59 6.84
C ILE A 75 -2.32 15.51 5.76
N LYS A 76 -3.31 15.65 4.85
CA LYS A 76 -3.46 14.68 3.74
C LYS A 76 -2.23 14.65 2.84
N LYS A 77 -1.70 15.81 2.48
CA LYS A 77 -0.56 15.94 1.56
C LYS A 77 0.72 15.35 2.15
N TYR A 78 0.99 15.62 3.43
CA TYR A 78 2.22 15.23 4.13
C TYR A 78 2.04 14.04 5.06
N SER A 79 0.98 13.24 4.89
CA SER A 79 0.66 12.15 5.81
C SER A 79 1.80 11.15 5.95
N ASN A 80 2.45 10.79 4.85
CA ASN A 80 3.54 9.81 4.86
C ASN A 80 4.74 10.32 5.67
N GLU A 81 5.16 11.57 5.46
CA GLU A 81 6.27 12.19 6.20
C GLU A 81 5.96 12.31 7.70
N ILE A 82 4.74 12.74 8.04
CA ILE A 82 4.29 12.84 9.45
C ILE A 82 4.41 11.48 10.15
N LEU A 83 4.16 10.38 9.44
CA LEU A 83 4.21 9.03 9.99
C LEU A 83 5.61 8.48 10.10
N GLU A 84 6.46 8.75 9.12
CA GLU A 84 7.88 8.41 9.21
C GLU A 84 8.52 9.12 10.41
N LEU A 85 8.27 10.42 10.57
CA LEU A 85 8.76 11.17 11.72
C LEU A 85 8.25 10.59 13.05
N ARG A 86 6.97 10.22 13.12
CA ARG A 86 6.37 9.58 14.29
C ARG A 86 6.99 8.21 14.60
N LYS A 87 7.21 7.37 13.58
CA LYS A 87 7.91 6.07 13.71
C LYS A 87 9.33 6.25 14.22
N ASN A 88 9.99 7.34 13.84
CA ASN A 88 11.32 7.73 14.32
C ASN A 88 11.30 8.37 15.72
N GLY A 89 10.16 8.34 16.44
CA GLY A 89 10.04 8.81 17.82
C GLY A 89 9.77 10.31 17.97
N ASN A 90 9.53 11.06 16.88
CA ASN A 90 9.25 12.49 16.98
C ASN A 90 7.83 12.74 17.53
N GLY A 91 7.75 13.65 18.49
CA GLY A 91 6.48 14.15 19.03
C GLY A 91 5.79 15.14 18.08
N SER A 92 4.50 15.39 18.33
CA SER A 92 3.66 16.29 17.53
C SER A 92 4.23 17.71 17.41
N GLN A 93 4.90 18.22 18.45
CA GLN A 93 5.57 19.53 18.45
C GLN A 93 6.81 19.57 17.54
N ALA A 94 7.61 18.50 17.52
CA ALA A 94 8.77 18.40 16.65
C ALA A 94 8.34 18.31 15.17
N ILE A 95 7.24 17.59 14.91
CA ILE A 95 6.69 17.43 13.56
C ILE A 95 6.05 18.73 13.06
N GLU A 96 5.34 19.48 13.92
CA GLU A 96 4.86 20.83 13.59
C GLU A 96 6.01 21.74 13.14
N LYS A 97 7.09 21.78 13.92
CA LYS A 97 8.29 22.56 13.59
C LYS A 97 8.91 22.10 12.27
N TYR A 98 9.06 20.80 12.07
CA TYR A 98 9.60 20.21 10.84
C TYR A 98 8.79 20.62 9.60
N LEU A 99 7.45 20.53 9.66
CA LEU A 99 6.57 20.91 8.54
C LEU A 99 6.68 22.40 8.22
N TYR A 100 6.86 23.25 9.23
CA TYR A 100 7.06 24.68 9.02
C TYR A 100 8.43 24.98 8.41
N GLU A 101 9.49 24.36 8.91
CA GLU A 101 10.86 24.63 8.45
C GLU A 101 11.12 24.13 7.03
N ASN A 102 10.65 22.93 6.70
CA ASN A 102 10.93 22.28 5.41
C ASN A 102 9.90 22.61 4.33
N HIS A 103 8.64 22.82 4.70
CA HIS A 103 7.54 23.00 3.74
C HIS A 103 6.82 24.34 3.87
N ARG A 104 7.20 25.19 4.84
CA ARG A 104 6.49 26.45 5.18
C ARG A 104 5.01 26.25 5.49
N VAL A 105 4.66 25.07 5.98
CA VAL A 105 3.28 24.65 6.26
C VAL A 105 2.98 24.87 7.74
N LYS A 106 1.91 25.61 8.03
CA LYS A 106 1.44 25.82 9.41
C LYS A 106 0.34 24.82 9.75
N VAL A 107 0.66 23.86 10.60
CA VAL A 107 -0.29 22.88 11.13
C VAL A 107 -0.08 22.81 12.64
N SER A 108 -1.14 23.04 13.41
CA SER A 108 -1.03 23.01 14.86
C SER A 108 -0.74 21.61 15.38
N ARG A 109 0.02 21.51 16.48
CA ARG A 109 0.19 20.28 17.27
C ARG A 109 -1.10 19.47 17.45
N GLY A 110 -2.19 20.14 17.84
CA GLY A 110 -3.49 19.48 18.07
C GLY A 110 -4.09 18.85 16.80
N THR A 111 -3.80 19.42 15.62
CA THR A 111 -4.23 18.84 14.34
C THR A 111 -3.46 17.56 14.04
N ILE A 112 -2.16 17.52 14.34
CA ILE A 112 -1.31 16.33 14.19
C ILE A 112 -1.72 15.25 15.21
N GLU A 113 -2.03 15.61 16.45
CA GLU A 113 -2.54 14.66 17.44
C GLU A 113 -3.91 14.08 17.07
N LYS A 114 -4.80 14.91 16.50
CA LYS A 114 -6.08 14.43 15.98
C LYS A 114 -5.88 13.42 14.85
N PHE A 115 -4.91 13.65 13.97
CA PHE A 115 -4.53 12.71 12.92
C PHE A 115 -4.10 11.36 13.51
N TYR A 116 -3.30 11.34 14.57
CA TYR A 116 -2.91 10.10 15.24
C TYR A 116 -4.09 9.37 15.85
N LYS A 117 -4.94 10.08 16.60
CA LYS A 117 -6.15 9.50 17.20
C LYS A 117 -7.09 8.89 16.16
N GLN A 118 -7.27 9.55 15.02
CA GLN A 118 -8.10 9.04 13.92
C GLN A 118 -7.52 7.78 13.25
N ASN A 119 -6.24 7.48 13.48
CA ASN A 119 -5.52 6.37 12.87
C ASN A 119 -5.01 5.35 13.89
N ASN A 120 -5.42 5.45 15.16
CA ASN A 120 -4.98 4.58 16.25
C ASN A 120 -3.44 4.51 16.42
N LEU A 121 -2.78 5.68 16.42
CA LEU A 121 -1.32 5.87 16.54
C LEU A 121 -0.89 6.67 17.79
#